data_AF-A0A5E4BUU1-F1
#
_entry.id   AF-A0A5E4BUU1-F1
#
_cell.length_a   1.000
_cell.length_b   1.000
_cell.length_c   1.000
_cell.angle_alpha   90.00
_cell.angle_beta   90.00
_cell.angle_gamma   90.00
#
_symmetry.space_group_name_H-M   'P 1'
#
loop_
_entity.id
_entity.type
_entity.pdbx_description
1 polymer ?
#
loop_
_entity_poly.entity_id
_entity_poly.type
_entity_poly.pdbx_seq_one_letter_code
_entity_poly.pdbx_strand_id
1 'polypeptide(L)' 'MKLLTHNLLSSHVLGVGPRGFPLSLQATEGRINPVEFNPDFMAWMILKVEWAALLEAADTLHLMEVPKELTEALLRHF' A
#
# COMPACT_ATOMS: atom_id res chain seq x y z
N MET A 1 3.94 0.84 -11.53
CA MET A 1 4.37 1.56 -10.30
C MET A 1 4.32 0.58 -9.12
N LYS A 2 5.09 0.77 -8.04
CA LYS A 2 4.95 -0.06 -6.82
C LYS A 2 3.75 0.41 -6.00
N LEU A 3 3.07 -0.49 -5.28
CA LEU A 3 1.92 -0.15 -4.42
C LEU A 3 2.28 0.83 -3.31
N LEU A 4 3.52 0.78 -2.81
CA LEU A 4 4.01 1.74 -1.83
C LEU A 4 3.92 3.19 -2.33
N THR A 5 4.16 3.42 -3.63
CA THR A 5 4.02 4.76 -4.21
C THR A 5 2.56 5.17 -4.27
N HIS A 6 1.65 4.27 -4.68
CA HIS A 6 0.19 4.55 -4.69
C HIS A 6 -0.30 4.99 -3.32
N ASN A 7 0.19 4.35 -2.26
CA ASN A 7 -0.16 4.65 -0.87
C ASN A 7 0.27 6.05 -0.39
N LEU A 8 1.04 6.79 -1.20
CA LEU A 8 1.47 8.17 -0.94
C LEU A 8 0.77 9.20 -1.85
N LEU A 9 -0.09 8.76 -2.76
CA LEU A 9 -0.72 9.63 -3.76
C LEU A 9 -2.13 10.05 -3.31
N SER A 10 -2.39 11.36 -3.39
CA SER A 10 -3.68 11.97 -3.10
C SER A 10 -4.11 12.89 -4.24
N SER A 11 -5.41 12.97 -4.50
CA SER A 11 -5.99 13.96 -5.40
C SER A 11 -6.08 15.33 -4.73
N HIS A 12 -5.74 16.36 -5.49
CA HIS A 12 -5.82 17.77 -5.08
C HIS A 12 -6.70 18.61 -6.02
N VAL A 13 -7.61 17.96 -6.75
CA VAL A 13 -8.60 18.67 -7.59
C VAL A 13 -9.40 19.64 -6.72
N LEU A 14 -9.66 20.84 -7.25
CA LEU A 14 -10.40 21.88 -6.53
C LEU A 14 -11.74 21.33 -6.01
N GLY A 15 -12.00 21.50 -4.72
CA GLY A 15 -13.23 21.02 -4.06
C GLY A 15 -13.17 19.59 -3.50
N VAL A 16 -12.08 18.84 -3.71
CA VAL A 16 -11.95 17.46 -3.19
C VAL A 16 -11.79 17.40 -1.66
N GLY A 17 -11.15 18.40 -1.05
CA GLY A 17 -10.91 18.46 0.39
C GLY A 17 -10.14 17.22 0.90
N PRO A 18 -10.48 16.65 2.07
CA PRO A 18 -9.79 15.48 2.62
C PRO A 18 -10.12 14.17 1.90
N ARG A 19 -11.08 14.17 0.96
CA ARG A 19 -11.51 12.97 0.20
C ARG A 19 -10.57 12.62 -0.96
N GLY A 20 -9.43 13.30 -1.06
CA GLY A 20 -8.46 13.05 -2.13
C GLY A 20 -7.69 11.73 -1.98
N PHE A 21 -7.81 11.05 -0.84
CA PHE A 21 -7.11 9.82 -0.52
C PHE A 21 -8.07 8.74 -0.02
N PRO A 22 -7.88 7.46 -0.39
CA PRO A 22 -6.92 6.97 -1.39
C PRO A 22 -7.38 7.23 -2.83
N LEU A 23 -6.46 7.11 -3.78
CA LEU A 23 -6.82 7.05 -5.20
C LEU A 23 -7.37 5.66 -5.54
N SER A 24 -8.45 5.58 -6.31
CA SER A 24 -8.91 4.30 -6.84
C SER A 24 -7.90 3.77 -7.87
N LEU A 25 -7.29 2.63 -7.59
CA LEU A 25 -6.35 1.99 -8.49
C LEU A 25 -7.13 1.12 -9.50
N GLN A 26 -6.76 1.18 -10.78
CA GLN A 26 -7.22 0.25 -11.81
C GLN A 26 -6.00 -0.08 -12.68
N ALA A 27 -5.58 -1.34 -12.68
CA ALA A 27 -4.42 -1.77 -13.44
C ALA A 27 -4.84 -2.60 -14.65
N THR A 28 -4.40 -2.19 -15.84
CA THR A 28 -4.55 -2.98 -17.07
C THR A 28 -3.42 -3.98 -17.26
N GLU A 29 -2.23 -3.68 -16.73
CA GLU A 29 -1.05 -4.52 -16.78
C GLU A 29 -0.24 -4.37 -15.48
N GLY A 30 0.27 -5.49 -14.98
CA GLY A 30 1.14 -5.55 -13.81
C GLY A 30 2.33 -6.46 -14.08
N ARG A 31 3.46 -6.18 -13.43
CA ARG A 31 4.66 -7.04 -13.49
C ARG A 31 5.17 -7.32 -12.09
N ILE A 32 5.63 -8.55 -11.88
CA ILE A 32 6.33 -8.95 -10.66
C ILE A 32 7.81 -8.72 -10.90
N ASN A 33 8.38 -7.81 -10.11
CA ASN A 33 9.80 -7.49 -10.14
C ASN A 33 10.43 -7.90 -8.80
N PRO A 34 11.24 -8.97 -8.76
CA PRO A 34 11.97 -9.34 -7.55
C PRO A 34 12.86 -8.19 -7.07
N VAL A 35 12.91 -7.99 -5.76
CA VAL A 35 13.78 -7.03 -5.08
C VAL A 35 14.43 -7.72 -3.89
N GLU A 36 15.65 -7.31 -3.54
CA GLU A 36 16.31 -7.80 -2.34
C GLU A 36 15.50 -7.39 -1.09
N PHE A 37 15.30 -8.34 -0.18
CA PHE A 37 14.57 -8.09 1.04
C PHE A 37 15.44 -7.28 2.02
N ASN A 38 14.91 -6.16 2.50
CA ASN A 38 15.56 -5.32 3.49
C ASN A 38 14.64 -5.18 4.72
N PRO A 39 14.91 -5.89 5.83
CA PRO A 39 14.04 -5.89 7.01
C PRO A 39 13.97 -4.51 7.67
N ASP A 40 15.08 -3.78 7.76
CA ASP A 40 15.12 -2.44 8.36
C ASP A 40 14.20 -1.49 7.59
N PHE A 41 14.29 -1.49 6.25
CA PHE A 41 13.41 -0.68 5.41
C PHE A 41 11.93 -1.03 5.63
N MET A 42 11.61 -2.33 5.72
CA MET A 42 10.23 -2.78 5.93
C MET A 42 9.69 -2.36 7.31
N ALA A 43 10.52 -2.45 8.36
CA ALA A 43 10.20 -1.99 9.71
C ALA A 43 9.69 -0.54 9.70
N TRP A 44 10.44 0.34 9.04
CA TRP A 44 10.11 1.77 8.95
C TRP A 44 8.92 2.05 8.05
N MET A 45 8.76 1.31 6.95
CA MET A 45 7.67 1.56 6.01
C MET A 45 6.32 1.06 6.51
N ILE A 46 6.28 -0.06 7.23
CA ILE A 46 5.02 -0.61 7.78
C ILE A 46 4.30 0.39 8.68
N LEU A 47 5.05 1.19 9.44
CA LEU A 47 4.50 2.22 10.32
C LEU A 47 3.96 3.46 9.57
N LYS A 48 4.30 3.62 8.29
CA LYS A 48 3.95 4.78 7.46
C LYS A 48 2.89 4.48 6.41
N VAL A 49 2.59 3.20 6.18
CA VAL A 49 1.62 2.76 5.19
C VAL A 49 0.21 2.94 5.76
N GLU A 50 -0.65 3.57 4.97
CA GLU A 50 -2.09 3.56 5.21
C GLU A 50 -2.67 2.20 4.82
N TRP A 51 -2.93 1.38 5.83
CA TRP A 51 -3.25 -0.05 5.66
C TRP A 51 -4.52 -0.28 4.85
N ALA A 52 -5.56 0.50 5.10
CA ALA A 52 -6.83 0.40 4.37
C ALA A 52 -6.66 0.66 2.86
N ALA A 53 -5.85 1.67 2.50
CA ALA A 53 -5.56 1.99 1.12
C ALA A 53 -4.71 0.92 0.42
N LEU A 54 -3.77 0.31 1.16
CA LEU A 54 -2.99 -0.83 0.65
C LEU A 54 -3.90 -2.04 0.35
N LEU A 55 -4.84 -2.34 1.25
CA LEU A 55 -5.78 -3.45 1.08
C LEU A 55 -6.71 -3.23 -0.12
N GLU A 56 -7.25 -2.02 -0.28
CA GLU A 56 -8.09 -1.67 -1.44
C GLU A 56 -7.33 -1.83 -2.76
N ALA A 57 -6.09 -1.34 -2.81
CA ALA A 57 -5.23 -1.48 -3.98
C ALA A 57 -4.87 -2.95 -4.26
N ALA A 58 -4.59 -3.74 -3.23
CA ALA A 58 -4.26 -5.15 -3.35
C ALA A 58 -5.45 -6.00 -3.82
N ASP A 59 -6.65 -5.71 -3.32
CA ASP A 59 -7.90 -6.37 -3.74
C ASP A 59 -8.18 -6.13 -5.22
N THR A 60 -7.99 -4.90 -5.68
CA THR A 60 -8.14 -4.55 -7.10
C THR A 60 -7.14 -5.29 -8.00
N LEU A 61 -5.96 -5.62 -7.47
CA LEU A 61 -4.96 -6.42 -8.18
C LEU A 61 -5.12 -7.93 -7.97
N HIS A 62 -6.15 -8.36 -7.25
CA HIS A 62 -6.42 -9.76 -6.89
C HIS A 62 -5.22 -10.45 -6.22
N LEU A 63 -4.46 -9.70 -5.41
CA LEU A 63 -3.35 -10.25 -4.65
C LEU A 63 -3.89 -11.12 -3.50
N MET A 64 -3.39 -12.35 -3.42
CA MET A 64 -3.73 -13.27 -2.35
C MET A 64 -2.84 -13.05 -1.12
N GLU A 65 -3.29 -13.53 0.04
CA GLU A 65 -2.50 -13.61 1.29
C GLU A 65 -2.01 -12.26 1.86
N VAL A 66 -2.69 -11.16 1.53
CA VAL A 66 -2.38 -9.86 2.14
C VAL A 66 -2.87 -9.82 3.60
N PRO A 67 -2.03 -9.47 4.59
CA PRO A 67 -2.46 -9.40 5.97
C PRO A 67 -3.54 -8.33 6.14
N LYS A 68 -4.68 -8.71 6.72
CA LYS A 68 -5.86 -7.83 6.83
C LYS A 68 -5.69 -6.70 7.84
N GLU A 69 -4.75 -6.84 8.76
CA GLU A 69 -4.49 -5.87 9.80
C GLU A 69 -3.01 -5.90 10.18
N LEU A 70 -2.55 -4.77 10.71
CA LEU A 70 -1.24 -4.66 11.33
C LEU A 70 -1.29 -5.32 12.72
N THR A 71 -0.81 -6.56 12.83
CA THR A 71 -0.79 -7.29 14.10
C THR A 71 0.47 -7.01 14.90
N GLU A 72 0.40 -7.17 16.23
CA GLU A 72 1.60 -7.13 17.08
C GLU A 72 2.64 -8.18 16.67
N ALA A 73 2.21 -9.34 16.18
CA ALA A 73 3.10 -10.36 15.67
C ALA A 73 3.90 -9.84 14.47
N LEU A 74 3.24 -9.14 13.54
CA LEU A 74 3.90 -8.52 12.39
C LEU A 74 4.91 -7.45 12.84
N LEU A 75 4.54 -6.63 13.83
CA LEU A 75 5.42 -5.59 14.39
C LEU A 75 6.64 -6.15 15.13
N ARG A 76 6.55 -7.34 15.73
CA ARG A 76 7.67 -7.99 16.45
C ARG A 76 8.71 -8.64 15.54
N HIS A 77 8.41 -8.80 14.25
CA HIS A 77 9.32 -9.38 13.25
C HIS A 77 10.26 -8.34 12.62
N PHE A 78 10.13 -7.08 13.02
CA PHE A 78 10.90 -5.94 12.55
C PHE A 78 11.45 -5.17 13.74
#